data_AF-A0A7C1NCY0-F1
#
_entry.id   AF-A0A7C1NCY0-F1
#
_cell.length_a   1.000
_cell.length_b   1.000
_cell.length_c   1.000
_cell.angle_alpha   90.00
_cell.angle_beta   90.00
_cell.angle_gamma   90.00
#
_symmetry.space_group_name_H-M   'P 1'
#
loop_
_entity.id
_entity.type
_entity.pdbx_description
1 polymer ?
#
loop_
_entity_poly.entity_id
_entity_poly.type
_entity_poly.pdbx_seq_one_letter_code
_entity_poly.pdbx_strand_id
1 'polypeptide(L)'
;MSGFNLHFRWGRFIWTVLVTIYFLIFFTNFFHDAAPERAILPTLFAWIFVLWLGLEYYFGSPFFQSGVVEPHGFWRALFAFYVYPLLGYLGADYIWWRLTQIPLPPVIFGVLGLLIFALGTWLRLGSLFGILSIIQRKSGSGELLIPAKRFLGLRFQRLCRHPRYLGTLIQLLGAALVFNSWGGVVLVLALGLPLIWAQVRYEERVLQANMKPDYEAYSRTVPVLLPVPNRHPHKTAHQA
;
A
#
# COMPACT_ATOMS: atom_id res chain seq x y z
N MET A 1 -30.01 -12.56 -6.93
CA MET A 1 -29.35 -11.45 -6.20
C MET A 1 -29.01 -11.95 -4.79
N SER A 2 -27.90 -12.68 -4.62
CA SER A 2 -27.40 -13.04 -3.29
C SER A 2 -26.40 -11.97 -2.87
N GLY A 3 -26.85 -11.11 -1.96
CA GLY A 3 -26.07 -10.01 -1.42
C GLY A 3 -24.77 -10.50 -0.78
N PHE A 4 -23.74 -9.69 -0.95
CA PHE A 4 -22.42 -9.84 -0.37
C PHE A 4 -22.52 -9.77 1.16
N ASN A 5 -22.83 -10.88 1.84
CA ASN A 5 -22.78 -10.94 3.31
C ASN A 5 -21.31 -11.08 3.76
N LEU A 6 -20.59 -9.97 3.75
CA LEU A 6 -19.40 -9.79 4.58
C LEU A 6 -19.89 -9.88 6.03
N HIS A 7 -19.87 -11.09 6.59
CA HIS A 7 -20.32 -11.31 7.96
C HIS A 7 -19.49 -10.42 8.89
N PHE A 8 -20.13 -9.42 9.49
CA PHE A 8 -19.45 -8.42 10.28
C PHE A 8 -18.76 -9.10 11.47
N ARG A 9 -17.43 -9.01 11.52
CA ARG A 9 -16.63 -9.71 12.52
C ARG A 9 -16.52 -8.86 13.78
N TRP A 10 -17.53 -8.90 14.66
CA TRP A 10 -17.61 -8.08 15.87
C TRP A 10 -16.35 -8.13 16.74
N GLY A 11 -15.84 -9.33 17.07
CA GLY A 11 -14.63 -9.45 17.89
C GLY A 11 -13.41 -8.80 17.24
N ARG A 12 -13.23 -9.00 15.93
CA ARG A 12 -12.15 -8.35 15.16
C ARG A 12 -12.34 -6.84 15.10
N PHE A 13 -13.57 -6.37 14.92
CA PHE A 13 -13.89 -4.94 14.88
C PHE A 13 -13.54 -4.26 16.21
N ILE A 14 -14.05 -4.77 17.32
CA ILE A 14 -13.80 -4.23 18.66
C ILE A 14 -12.30 -4.18 18.96
N TRP A 15 -11.59 -5.29 18.70
CA TRP A 15 -10.13 -5.33 18.86
C TRP A 15 -9.42 -4.26 18.01
N THR A 16 -9.82 -4.14 16.74
CA THR A 16 -9.24 -3.14 15.84
C THR A 16 -9.44 -1.72 16.37
N VAL A 17 -10.66 -1.40 16.84
CA VAL A 17 -10.98 -0.07 17.39
C VAL A 17 -10.15 0.21 18.64
N LEU A 18 -10.10 -0.72 19.59
CA LEU A 18 -9.35 -0.54 20.84
C LEU A 18 -7.84 -0.33 20.57
N VAL A 19 -7.25 -1.18 19.74
CA VAL A 19 -5.83 -1.09 19.39
C VAL A 19 -5.53 0.21 18.62
N THR A 20 -6.42 0.60 17.69
CA THR A 20 -6.29 1.86 16.95
C THR A 20 -6.30 3.05 17.89
N ILE A 21 -7.29 3.13 18.81
CA ILE A 21 -7.38 4.22 19.79
C ILE A 21 -6.13 4.29 20.67
N TYR A 22 -5.66 3.14 21.17
CA TYR A 22 -4.44 3.07 21.96
C TYR A 22 -3.25 3.66 21.21
N PHE A 23 -3.02 3.25 19.96
CA PHE A 23 -1.89 3.75 19.17
C PHE A 23 -2.03 5.22 18.80
N LEU A 24 -3.23 5.73 18.54
CA LEU A 24 -3.46 7.16 18.31
C LEU A 24 -3.04 7.99 19.53
N ILE A 25 -3.44 7.57 20.73
CA ILE A 25 -3.05 8.23 21.99
C ILE A 25 -1.55 8.10 22.21
N PHE A 26 -1.00 6.89 22.07
CA PHE A 26 0.42 6.62 22.22
C PHE A 26 1.29 7.52 21.34
N PHE A 27 1.02 7.59 20.03
CA PHE A 27 1.84 8.39 19.12
C PHE A 27 1.68 9.89 19.34
N THR A 28 0.49 10.34 19.76
CA THR A 28 0.27 11.74 20.13
C THR A 28 1.16 12.14 21.30
N ASN A 29 1.13 11.34 22.37
CA ASN A 29 1.95 11.58 23.55
C ASN A 29 3.44 11.45 23.24
N PHE A 30 3.82 10.41 22.49
CA PHE A 30 5.22 10.14 22.12
C PHE A 30 5.85 11.30 21.34
N PHE A 31 5.20 11.81 20.30
CA PHE A 31 5.79 12.90 19.50
C PHE A 31 5.73 14.25 20.24
N HIS A 32 4.70 14.49 21.04
CA HIS A 32 4.62 15.68 21.88
C HIS A 32 5.78 15.72 22.91
N ASP A 33 6.14 14.58 23.48
CA ASP A 33 7.26 14.45 24.41
C ASP A 33 8.64 14.49 23.70
N ALA A 34 8.79 13.68 22.65
CA ALA A 34 10.08 13.50 21.98
C ALA A 34 10.49 14.69 21.10
N ALA A 35 9.53 15.43 20.53
CA ALA A 35 9.80 16.53 19.60
C ALA A 35 8.76 17.67 19.72
N PRO A 36 8.63 18.34 20.87
CA PRO A 36 7.52 19.24 21.19
C PRO A 36 7.30 20.34 20.15
N GLU A 37 8.36 20.98 19.66
CA GLU A 37 8.27 22.07 18.67
C GLU A 37 7.90 21.59 17.25
N ARG A 38 7.99 20.29 16.98
CA ARG A 38 7.82 19.71 15.63
C ARG A 38 6.90 18.50 15.60
N ALA A 39 6.14 18.27 16.68
CA ALA A 39 5.35 17.07 16.90
C ALA A 39 4.18 16.90 15.91
N ILE A 40 3.66 18.00 15.36
CA ILE A 40 2.39 18.01 14.61
C ILE A 40 2.45 17.07 13.39
N LEU A 41 3.43 17.26 12.51
CA LEU A 41 3.54 16.49 11.27
C LEU A 41 3.74 14.97 11.48
N PRO A 42 4.71 14.52 12.31
CA PRO A 42 4.84 13.09 12.57
C PRO A 42 3.63 12.50 13.32
N THR A 43 2.93 13.29 14.15
CA THR A 43 1.68 12.86 14.80
C THR A 43 0.57 12.63 13.78
N LEU A 44 0.35 13.58 12.86
CA LEU A 44 -0.65 13.44 11.79
C LEU A 44 -0.33 12.25 10.88
N PHE A 45 0.94 12.05 10.54
CA PHE A 45 1.39 10.87 9.81
C PHE A 45 1.07 9.58 10.58
N ALA A 46 1.40 9.52 11.87
CA ALA A 46 1.13 8.35 12.69
C ALA A 46 -0.37 8.04 12.78
N TRP A 47 -1.22 9.07 12.86
CA TRP A 47 -2.67 8.88 12.83
C TRP A 47 -3.15 8.26 11.53
N ILE A 48 -2.73 8.81 10.37
CA ILE A 48 -3.10 8.24 9.07
C ILE A 48 -2.57 6.81 8.94
N PHE A 49 -1.33 6.56 9.36
CA PHE A 49 -0.70 5.24 9.33
C PHE A 49 -1.47 4.21 10.18
N VAL A 50 -1.80 4.56 11.43
CA VAL A 50 -2.54 3.69 12.36
C VAL A 50 -3.96 3.43 11.88
N LEU A 51 -4.68 4.45 11.42
CA LEU A 51 -6.03 4.29 10.86
C LEU A 51 -6.03 3.40 9.62
N TRP A 52 -5.07 3.60 8.72
CA TRP A 52 -4.90 2.75 7.54
C TRP A 52 -4.58 1.30 7.91
N LEU A 53 -3.64 1.05 8.83
CA LEU A 53 -3.32 -0.29 9.31
C LEU A 53 -4.52 -0.96 9.99
N GLY A 54 -5.30 -0.21 10.77
CA GLY A 54 -6.52 -0.71 11.40
C GLY A 54 -7.53 -1.19 10.35
N LEU A 55 -7.75 -0.42 9.29
CA LEU A 55 -8.64 -0.82 8.19
C LEU A 55 -8.13 -2.06 7.45
N GLU A 56 -6.86 -2.08 7.04
CA GLU A 56 -6.24 -3.22 6.36
C GLU A 56 -6.31 -4.49 7.24
N TYR A 57 -6.02 -4.34 8.54
CA TYR A 57 -6.13 -5.41 9.51
C TYR A 57 -7.56 -5.93 9.62
N TYR A 58 -8.57 -5.06 9.74
CA TYR A 58 -9.96 -5.50 9.88
C TYR A 58 -10.41 -6.35 8.69
N PHE A 59 -10.07 -5.93 7.47
CA PHE A 59 -10.38 -6.66 6.25
C PHE A 59 -9.47 -7.87 5.97
N GLY A 60 -8.50 -8.14 6.86
CA GLY A 60 -7.59 -9.28 6.75
C GLY A 60 -6.63 -9.19 5.57
N SER A 61 -6.37 -7.97 5.10
CA SER A 61 -5.38 -7.76 4.07
C SER A 61 -3.97 -7.85 4.68
N PRO A 62 -3.02 -8.53 4.02
CA PRO A 62 -1.64 -8.52 4.47
C PRO A 62 -1.06 -7.10 4.35
N PHE A 63 -0.37 -6.66 5.41
CA PHE A 63 0.29 -5.36 5.41
C PHE A 63 1.34 -5.30 4.31
N PHE A 64 1.35 -4.18 3.59
CA PHE A 64 2.30 -3.87 2.52
C PHE A 64 2.36 -4.84 1.32
N GLN A 65 1.49 -5.86 1.28
CA GLN A 65 1.36 -6.79 0.15
C GLN A 65 0.04 -6.53 -0.60
N SER A 66 -0.15 -7.21 -1.72
CA SER A 66 -1.36 -7.08 -2.54
C SER A 66 -2.59 -7.79 -1.98
N GLY A 67 -2.39 -8.89 -1.22
CA GLY A 67 -3.47 -9.77 -0.75
C GLY A 67 -4.23 -10.50 -1.86
N VAL A 68 -3.76 -10.45 -3.10
CA VAL A 68 -4.37 -11.15 -4.25
C VAL A 68 -3.81 -12.56 -4.40
N VAL A 69 -2.51 -12.69 -4.17
CA VAL A 69 -1.77 -13.96 -4.20
C VAL A 69 -1.35 -14.33 -2.79
N GLU A 70 -1.34 -15.63 -2.48
CA GLU A 70 -0.84 -16.11 -1.20
C GLU A 70 0.60 -15.64 -0.96
N PRO A 71 0.83 -14.95 0.15
CA PRO A 71 2.13 -14.36 0.39
C PRO A 71 3.13 -15.41 0.84
N HIS A 72 4.25 -15.47 0.15
CA HIS A 72 5.37 -16.30 0.56
C HIS A 72 5.96 -15.79 1.88
N GLY A 73 6.11 -16.67 2.88
CA GLY A 73 6.52 -16.31 4.24
C GLY A 73 7.84 -15.55 4.30
N PHE A 74 8.84 -16.00 3.53
CA PHE A 74 10.16 -15.33 3.45
C PHE A 74 10.05 -13.88 2.96
N TRP A 75 9.32 -13.63 1.86
CA TRP A 75 9.17 -12.29 1.30
C TRP A 75 8.40 -11.37 2.25
N ARG A 76 7.42 -11.91 2.98
CA ARG A 76 6.68 -11.17 4.01
C ARG A 76 7.60 -10.75 5.16
N ALA A 77 8.42 -11.67 5.66
CA ALA A 77 9.37 -11.39 6.74
C ALA A 77 10.41 -10.36 6.31
N LEU A 78 11.00 -10.53 5.12
CA LEU A 78 11.99 -9.60 4.58
C LEU A 78 11.43 -8.19 4.40
N PHE A 79 10.19 -8.07 3.91
CA PHE A 79 9.55 -6.77 3.75
C PHE A 79 9.24 -6.10 5.09
N ALA A 80 8.75 -6.86 6.08
CA ALA A 80 8.53 -6.36 7.43
C ALA A 80 9.84 -5.89 8.09
N PHE A 81 10.91 -6.69 7.93
CA PHE A 81 12.25 -6.35 8.41
C PHE A 81 12.86 -5.13 7.71
N TYR A 82 12.37 -4.78 6.52
CA TYR A 82 12.75 -3.53 5.87
C TYR A 82 11.91 -2.35 6.38
N VAL A 83 10.58 -2.47 6.39
CA VAL A 83 9.68 -1.34 6.69
C VAL A 83 9.78 -0.88 8.13
N TYR A 84 9.75 -1.78 9.12
CA TYR A 84 9.72 -1.35 10.52
C TYR A 84 11.04 -0.68 10.95
N PRO A 85 12.22 -1.21 10.61
CA PRO A 85 13.48 -0.51 10.85
C PRO A 85 13.61 0.80 10.06
N LEU A 86 13.08 0.88 8.83
CA LEU A 86 13.02 2.16 8.11
C LEU A 86 12.23 3.20 8.90
N LEU A 87 11.03 2.87 9.39
CA LEU A 87 10.21 3.79 10.19
C LEU A 87 10.91 4.18 11.50
N GLY A 88 11.59 3.22 12.15
CA GLY A 88 12.42 3.49 13.33
C GLY A 88 13.58 4.43 13.03
N TYR A 89 14.29 4.20 11.92
CA TYR A 89 15.35 5.07 11.42
C TYR A 89 14.84 6.50 11.14
N LEU A 90 13.69 6.64 10.48
CA LEU A 90 13.09 7.95 10.18
C LEU A 90 12.75 8.72 11.45
N GLY A 91 12.11 8.06 12.42
CA GLY A 91 11.83 8.66 13.73
C GLY A 91 13.11 9.05 14.47
N ALA A 92 14.11 8.16 14.47
CA ALA A 92 15.36 8.40 15.18
C ALA A 92 16.21 9.51 14.57
N ASP A 93 16.28 9.58 13.23
CA ASP A 93 16.94 10.67 12.52
C ASP A 93 16.24 12.00 12.75
N TYR A 94 14.90 12.00 12.80
CA TYR A 94 14.14 13.22 13.02
C TYR A 94 14.26 13.76 14.46
N ILE A 95 14.25 12.87 15.45
CA ILE A 95 14.25 13.25 16.87
C ILE A 95 15.68 13.48 17.37
N TRP A 96 16.57 12.51 17.15
CA TRP A 96 17.88 12.46 17.81
C TRP A 96 19.04 12.74 16.87
N TRP A 97 19.19 11.98 15.78
CA TRP A 97 20.46 11.97 15.04
C TRP A 97 20.64 13.16 14.11
N ARG A 98 19.56 13.59 13.44
CA ARG A 98 19.54 14.71 12.49
C ARG A 98 20.61 14.63 11.38
N LEU A 99 21.03 13.42 11.02
CA LEU A 99 22.14 13.19 10.09
C LEU A 99 21.71 13.39 8.64
N THR A 100 20.47 13.03 8.32
CA THR A 100 19.99 13.01 6.92
C THR A 100 18.86 13.99 6.67
N GLN A 101 18.80 15.05 7.47
CA GLN A 101 17.77 16.07 7.36
C GLN A 101 18.00 16.94 6.12
N ILE A 102 16.94 17.18 5.35
CA ILE A 102 16.99 18.09 4.20
C ILE A 102 17.18 19.52 4.73
N PRO A 103 18.10 20.34 4.17
CA PRO A 103 18.43 21.68 4.66
C PRO A 103 17.37 22.74 4.27
N LEU A 104 16.09 22.42 4.45
CA LEU A 104 14.95 23.27 4.18
C LEU A 104 13.95 23.16 5.35
N PRO A 105 13.02 24.12 5.51
CA PRO A 105 12.05 24.09 6.60
C PRO A 105 11.26 22.76 6.60
N PRO A 106 11.27 21.99 7.71
CA PRO A 106 10.61 20.69 7.77
C PRO A 106 9.10 20.75 7.47
N VAL A 107 8.47 21.91 7.63
CA VAL A 107 7.06 22.11 7.31
C VAL A 107 6.78 21.88 5.82
N ILE A 108 7.67 22.32 4.93
CA ILE A 108 7.43 22.24 3.47
C ILE A 108 7.45 20.78 3.01
N PHE A 109 8.54 20.07 3.27
CA PHE A 109 8.64 18.64 2.92
C PHE A 109 7.73 17.78 3.77
N GLY A 110 7.46 18.20 5.00
CA GLY A 110 6.55 17.50 5.90
C GLY A 110 5.11 17.46 5.39
N VAL A 111 4.57 18.62 4.98
CA VAL A 111 3.24 18.71 4.38
C VAL A 111 3.19 17.98 3.05
N LEU A 112 4.19 18.17 2.19
CA LEU A 112 4.27 17.45 0.91
C LEU A 112 4.31 15.92 1.13
N GLY A 113 5.13 15.47 2.09
CA GLY A 113 5.25 14.08 2.48
C GLY A 113 3.93 13.52 3.01
N LEU A 114 3.19 14.28 3.81
CA LEU A 114 1.89 13.89 4.32
C LEU A 114 0.86 13.72 3.20
N LEU A 115 0.85 14.64 2.22
CA LEU A 115 -0.01 14.55 1.04
C LEU A 115 0.35 13.33 0.17
N ILE A 116 1.64 13.08 -0.05
CA ILE A 116 2.13 11.91 -0.77
C ILE A 116 1.74 10.63 -0.02
N PHE A 117 1.92 10.59 1.30
CA PHE A 117 1.54 9.45 2.14
C PHE A 117 0.02 9.18 2.09
N ALA A 118 -0.79 10.23 2.17
CA ALA A 118 -2.25 10.14 2.05
C ALA A 118 -2.67 9.65 0.67
N LEU A 119 -2.01 10.09 -0.41
CA LEU A 119 -2.24 9.59 -1.77
C LEU A 119 -1.95 8.09 -1.88
N GLY A 120 -0.82 7.63 -1.33
CA GLY A 120 -0.48 6.21 -1.32
C GLY A 120 -1.49 5.37 -0.53
N THR A 121 -1.95 5.89 0.61
CA THR A 121 -3.02 5.30 1.42
C THR A 121 -4.34 5.20 0.65
N TRP A 122 -4.72 6.27 -0.06
CA TRP A 122 -5.91 6.29 -0.90
C TRP A 122 -5.86 5.24 -2.03
N LEU A 123 -4.72 5.11 -2.71
CA LEU A 123 -4.52 4.08 -3.75
C LEU A 123 -4.65 2.66 -3.17
N ARG A 124 -4.06 2.41 -2.00
CA ARG A 124 -4.12 1.10 -1.35
C ARG A 124 -5.55 0.74 -0.92
N LEU A 125 -6.23 1.65 -0.22
CA LEU A 125 -7.60 1.43 0.24
C LEU A 125 -8.57 1.32 -0.94
N GLY A 126 -8.42 2.17 -1.96
CA GLY A 126 -9.21 2.09 -3.19
C GLY A 126 -9.07 0.75 -3.89
N SER A 127 -7.85 0.22 -3.98
CA SER A 127 -7.62 -1.12 -4.53
C SER A 127 -8.17 -2.23 -3.64
N LEU A 128 -8.06 -2.11 -2.31
CA LEU A 128 -8.63 -3.07 -1.36
C LEU A 128 -10.14 -3.15 -1.53
N PHE A 129 -10.86 -2.03 -1.48
CA PHE A 129 -12.31 -2.00 -1.64
C PHE A 129 -12.74 -2.47 -3.03
N GLY A 130 -11.95 -2.18 -4.08
CA GLY A 130 -12.16 -2.74 -5.41
C GLY A 130 -12.12 -4.27 -5.41
N ILE A 131 -11.09 -4.87 -4.80
CA ILE A 131 -10.96 -6.33 -4.69
C ILE A 131 -12.09 -6.91 -3.83
N LEU A 132 -12.38 -6.31 -2.67
CA LEU A 132 -13.47 -6.75 -1.80
C LEU A 132 -14.80 -6.76 -2.56
N SER A 133 -15.08 -5.79 -3.42
CA SER A 133 -16.35 -5.74 -4.17
C SER A 133 -16.58 -6.89 -5.16
N ILE A 134 -15.51 -7.61 -5.55
CA ILE A 134 -15.58 -8.66 -6.57
C ILE A 134 -15.36 -10.07 -6.04
N ILE A 135 -14.95 -10.21 -4.77
CA ILE A 135 -14.74 -11.53 -4.14
C ILE A 135 -16.05 -12.31 -4.16
N GLN A 136 -16.01 -13.56 -4.59
CA GLN A 136 -17.17 -14.45 -4.59
C GLN A 136 -16.87 -15.69 -3.77
N ARG A 137 -17.90 -16.32 -3.20
CA ARG A 137 -17.75 -17.66 -2.62
C ARG A 137 -17.95 -18.68 -3.73
N LYS A 138 -17.03 -19.63 -3.84
CA LYS A 138 -17.15 -20.77 -4.73
C LYS A 138 -18.30 -21.65 -4.23
N SER A 139 -19.24 -21.95 -5.12
CA SER A 139 -20.38 -22.82 -4.82
C SER A 139 -19.86 -24.21 -4.45
N GLY A 140 -20.19 -24.70 -3.25
CA GLY A 140 -19.84 -26.05 -2.78
C GLY A 140 -18.65 -26.16 -1.82
N SER A 141 -17.59 -25.34 -1.94
CA SER A 141 -16.42 -25.40 -1.03
C SER A 141 -16.32 -24.27 -0.01
N GLY A 142 -17.06 -23.16 -0.21
CA GLY A 142 -16.97 -21.98 0.66
C GLY A 142 -15.69 -21.16 0.48
N GLU A 143 -14.77 -21.57 -0.40
CA GLU A 143 -13.54 -20.85 -0.72
C GLU A 143 -13.84 -19.49 -1.37
N LEU A 144 -13.02 -18.49 -1.04
CA LEU A 144 -13.10 -17.17 -1.65
C LEU A 144 -12.35 -17.19 -2.99
N LEU A 145 -13.04 -16.79 -4.06
CA LEU A 145 -12.53 -16.76 -5.42
C LEU A 145 -12.60 -15.35 -5.96
N ILE A 146 -11.53 -14.92 -6.62
CA ILE A 146 -11.45 -13.63 -7.31
C ILE A 146 -11.64 -13.89 -8.81
N PRO A 147 -12.76 -13.47 -9.43
CA PRO A 147 -12.98 -13.71 -10.86
C PRO A 147 -12.00 -12.90 -11.71
N ALA A 148 -11.21 -13.57 -12.55
CA ALA A 148 -10.14 -12.96 -13.35
C ALA A 148 -10.63 -11.73 -14.14
N LYS A 149 -11.66 -11.88 -14.98
CA LYS A 149 -12.19 -10.76 -15.79
C LYS A 149 -12.63 -9.55 -14.96
N ARG A 150 -13.21 -9.75 -13.79
CA ARG A 150 -13.64 -8.65 -12.90
C ARG A 150 -12.45 -7.99 -12.23
N PHE A 151 -11.45 -8.76 -11.81
CA PHE A 151 -10.22 -8.24 -11.22
C PHE A 151 -9.46 -7.35 -12.19
N LEU A 152 -9.22 -7.82 -13.42
CA LEU A 152 -8.50 -7.07 -14.45
C LEU A 152 -9.26 -5.81 -14.90
N GLY A 153 -10.60 -5.80 -14.73
CA GLY A 153 -11.46 -4.65 -15.03
C GLY A 153 -11.54 -3.58 -13.93
N LEU A 154 -10.96 -3.80 -12.74
CA LEU A 154 -11.01 -2.84 -11.65
C LEU A 154 -10.35 -1.51 -12.03
N ARG A 155 -10.93 -0.39 -11.59
CA ARG A 155 -10.44 0.97 -11.89
C ARG A 155 -8.94 1.15 -11.65
N PHE A 156 -8.44 0.71 -10.50
CA PHE A 156 -7.02 0.85 -10.15
C PHE A 156 -6.13 -0.14 -10.91
N GLN A 157 -6.64 -1.32 -11.26
CA GLN A 157 -5.94 -2.29 -12.12
C GLN A 157 -5.77 -1.75 -13.54
N ARG A 158 -6.71 -0.94 -14.03
CA ARG A 158 -6.57 -0.26 -15.33
C ARG A 158 -5.48 0.83 -15.35
N LEU A 159 -5.06 1.35 -14.20
CA LEU A 159 -3.97 2.35 -14.14
C LEU A 159 -2.60 1.69 -14.21
N CYS A 160 -2.41 0.61 -13.43
CA CYS A 160 -1.22 -0.22 -13.44
C CYS A 160 -1.58 -1.61 -12.91
N ARG A 161 -0.77 -2.61 -13.22
CA ARG A 161 -1.00 -4.01 -12.80
C ARG A 161 -0.92 -4.22 -11.29
N HIS A 162 -0.22 -3.33 -10.60
CA HIS A 162 0.13 -3.50 -9.19
C HIS A 162 -0.12 -2.22 -8.37
N PRO A 163 -1.37 -1.72 -8.30
CA PRO A 163 -1.69 -0.43 -7.69
C PRO A 163 -1.42 -0.41 -6.18
N ARG A 164 -1.52 -1.56 -5.49
CA ARG A 164 -1.21 -1.67 -4.07
C ARG A 164 0.28 -1.52 -3.76
N TYR A 165 1.14 -2.06 -4.63
CA TYR A 165 2.59 -1.91 -4.51
C TYR A 165 3.04 -0.50 -4.89
N LEU A 166 2.41 0.11 -5.90
CA LEU A 166 2.60 1.52 -6.20
C LEU A 166 2.23 2.39 -4.99
N GLY A 167 1.06 2.13 -4.38
CA GLY A 167 0.61 2.80 -3.17
C GLY A 167 1.59 2.64 -2.00
N THR A 168 2.19 1.46 -1.83
CA THR A 168 3.24 1.22 -0.82
C THR A 168 4.51 2.00 -1.10
N LEU A 169 5.00 2.04 -2.34
CA LEU A 169 6.16 2.86 -2.70
C LEU A 169 5.91 4.34 -2.40
N ILE A 170 4.73 4.84 -2.78
CA ILE A 170 4.30 6.21 -2.51
C ILE A 170 4.22 6.49 -1.01
N GLN A 171 3.66 5.56 -0.22
CA GLN A 171 3.63 5.67 1.25
C GLN A 171 5.05 5.72 1.84
N LEU A 172 5.97 4.86 1.40
CA LEU A 172 7.34 4.86 1.93
C LEU A 172 8.09 6.16 1.61
N LEU A 173 7.93 6.70 0.40
CA LEU A 173 8.48 8.01 0.03
C LEU A 173 7.83 9.14 0.84
N GLY A 174 6.50 9.12 0.99
CA GLY A 174 5.76 10.08 1.80
C GLY A 174 6.23 10.09 3.25
N ALA A 175 6.44 8.91 3.85
CA ALA A 175 6.98 8.77 5.20
C ALA A 175 8.37 9.42 5.32
N ALA A 176 9.29 9.12 4.39
CA ALA A 176 10.63 9.73 4.42
C ALA A 176 10.59 11.27 4.36
N LEU A 177 9.67 11.83 3.57
CA LEU A 177 9.50 13.28 3.44
C LEU A 177 8.80 13.91 4.66
N VAL A 178 7.85 13.21 5.31
CA VAL A 178 7.25 13.66 6.60
C VAL A 178 8.34 13.89 7.64
N PHE A 179 9.28 12.95 7.74
CA PHE A 179 10.42 13.02 8.64
C PHE A 179 11.62 13.80 8.06
N ASN A 180 11.39 14.55 6.97
CA ASN A 180 12.36 15.44 6.33
C ASN A 180 13.72 14.77 6.03
N SER A 181 13.73 13.48 5.69
CA SER A 181 14.93 12.64 5.60
C SER A 181 15.28 12.30 4.15
N TRP A 182 16.37 12.88 3.62
CA TRP A 182 16.91 12.48 2.32
C TRP A 182 17.49 11.06 2.37
N GLY A 183 18.05 10.65 3.51
CA GLY A 183 18.56 9.29 3.73
C GLY A 183 17.46 8.25 3.64
N GLY A 184 16.28 8.56 4.19
CA GLY A 184 15.07 7.76 4.05
C GLY A 184 14.65 7.60 2.59
N VAL A 185 14.67 8.68 1.80
CA VAL A 185 14.38 8.60 0.36
C VAL A 185 15.36 7.67 -0.36
N VAL A 186 16.66 7.79 -0.06
CA VAL A 186 17.69 6.91 -0.63
C VAL A 186 17.44 5.45 -0.25
N LEU A 187 17.14 5.14 1.02
CA LEU A 187 16.82 3.78 1.47
C LEU A 187 15.58 3.22 0.76
N VAL A 188 14.56 4.06 0.54
CA VAL A 188 13.36 3.66 -0.21
C VAL A 188 13.68 3.32 -1.66
N LEU A 189 14.50 4.12 -2.33
CA LEU A 189 14.87 3.86 -3.72
C LEU A 189 15.87 2.71 -3.87
N ALA A 190 16.83 2.58 -2.96
CA ALA A 190 17.90 1.60 -3.04
C ALA A 190 17.49 0.20 -2.54
N LEU A 191 16.59 0.12 -1.56
CA LEU A 191 16.17 -1.14 -0.94
C LEU A 191 14.67 -1.40 -1.13
N GLY A 192 13.83 -0.41 -0.83
CA GLY A 192 12.37 -0.55 -0.93
C GLY A 192 11.89 -0.87 -2.34
N LEU A 193 12.37 -0.12 -3.35
CA LEU A 193 11.97 -0.31 -4.73
C LEU A 193 12.38 -1.69 -5.29
N PRO A 194 13.63 -2.17 -5.14
CA PRO A 194 13.99 -3.54 -5.53
C PRO A 194 13.17 -4.62 -4.81
N LEU A 195 12.89 -4.47 -3.52
CA LEU A 195 12.07 -5.42 -2.76
C LEU A 195 10.63 -5.48 -3.28
N ILE A 196 10.04 -4.32 -3.56
CA ILE A 196 8.71 -4.22 -4.18
C ILE A 196 8.73 -4.88 -5.57
N TRP A 197 9.77 -4.62 -6.36
CA TRP A 197 9.90 -5.19 -7.70
C TRP A 197 9.99 -6.72 -7.67
N ALA A 198 10.77 -7.29 -6.74
CA ALA A 198 10.86 -8.73 -6.55
C ALA A 198 9.49 -9.36 -6.24
N GLN A 199 8.71 -8.74 -5.35
CA GLN A 199 7.36 -9.20 -5.02
C GLN A 199 6.40 -9.10 -6.19
N VAL A 200 6.46 -7.99 -6.94
CA VAL A 200 5.69 -7.81 -8.17
C VAL A 200 5.98 -8.94 -9.15
N ARG A 201 7.25 -9.27 -9.41
CA ARG A 201 7.63 -10.36 -10.31
C ARG A 201 7.15 -11.74 -9.84
N TYR A 202 7.20 -11.99 -8.54
CA TYR A 202 6.64 -13.22 -7.96
C TYR A 202 5.13 -13.29 -8.20
N GLU A 203 4.42 -12.20 -7.90
CA GLU A 203 2.97 -12.12 -8.05
C GLU A 203 2.52 -12.24 -9.51
N GLU A 204 3.23 -11.61 -10.46
CA GLU A 204 2.96 -11.74 -11.89
C GLU A 204 3.04 -13.19 -12.35
N ARG A 205 4.03 -13.96 -11.90
CA ARG A 205 4.16 -15.38 -12.28
C ARG A 205 2.96 -16.20 -11.79
N VAL A 206 2.50 -15.94 -10.58
CA VAL A 206 1.34 -16.65 -10.01
C VAL A 206 0.05 -16.23 -10.71
N LEU A 207 -0.14 -14.93 -10.97
CA LEU A 207 -1.31 -14.42 -11.71
C LEU A 207 -1.35 -14.96 -13.15
N GLN A 208 -0.20 -15.01 -13.83
CA GLN A 208 -0.09 -15.64 -15.15
C GLN A 208 -0.42 -17.13 -15.14
N ALA A 209 -0.06 -17.86 -14.08
CA ALA A 209 -0.42 -19.28 -13.98
C ALA A 209 -1.93 -19.48 -13.75
N ASN A 210 -2.55 -18.63 -12.91
CA ASN A 210 -3.91 -18.84 -12.42
C ASN A 210 -5.00 -18.17 -13.28
N MET A 211 -4.65 -17.17 -14.10
CA MET A 211 -5.62 -16.34 -14.83
C MET A 211 -5.43 -16.34 -16.36
N LYS A 212 -4.75 -17.36 -16.91
CA LYS A 212 -4.65 -17.55 -18.37
C LYS A 212 -6.02 -17.88 -18.99
N PRO A 213 -6.34 -17.37 -20.19
CA PRO A 213 -5.55 -16.48 -21.05
C PRO A 213 -5.75 -14.97 -20.78
N ASP A 214 -6.75 -14.59 -19.98
CA ASP A 214 -7.17 -13.20 -19.77
C ASP A 214 -6.04 -12.28 -19.27
N TYR A 215 -5.16 -12.80 -18.40
CA TYR A 215 -4.04 -12.04 -17.85
C TYR A 215 -2.97 -11.67 -18.90
N GLU A 216 -2.76 -12.52 -19.90
CA GLU A 216 -1.76 -12.26 -20.94
C GLU A 216 -2.18 -11.06 -21.80
N ALA A 217 -3.43 -11.05 -22.27
CA ALA A 217 -4.01 -9.93 -23.00
C ALA A 217 -3.97 -8.62 -22.19
N TYR A 218 -4.30 -8.71 -20.90
CA TYR A 218 -4.19 -7.58 -19.96
C TYR A 218 -2.76 -7.05 -19.84
N SER A 219 -1.77 -7.94 -19.65
CA SER A 219 -0.37 -7.54 -19.46
C SER A 219 0.26 -6.83 -20.66
N ARG A 220 -0.30 -7.01 -21.87
CA ARG A 220 0.16 -6.31 -23.08
C ARG A 220 -0.29 -4.85 -23.14
N THR A 221 -1.34 -4.49 -22.41
CA THR A 221 -1.98 -3.16 -22.49
C THR A 221 -1.81 -2.32 -21.23
N VAL A 222 -1.53 -2.94 -20.09
CA VAL A 222 -1.41 -2.24 -18.79
C VAL A 222 0.03 -2.31 -18.26
N PRO A 223 0.63 -1.16 -17.88
CA PRO A 223 1.98 -1.10 -17.34
C PRO A 223 2.07 -1.68 -15.92
N VAL A 224 3.27 -2.11 -15.51
CA VAL A 224 3.49 -2.80 -14.23
C VAL A 224 3.15 -1.92 -13.02
N LEU A 225 3.80 -0.74 -12.90
CA LEU A 225 3.71 0.14 -11.73
C LEU A 225 3.39 1.58 -12.11
N LEU A 226 4.20 2.21 -12.96
CA LEU A 226 3.98 3.60 -13.33
C LEU A 226 2.98 3.69 -14.49
N PRO A 227 1.87 4.45 -14.34
CA PRO A 227 0.96 4.68 -15.43
C PRO A 227 1.68 5.46 -16.53
N VAL A 228 1.76 4.88 -17.72
CA VAL A 228 2.23 5.61 -18.90
C VAL A 228 1.02 6.30 -19.55
N PRO A 229 1.11 7.58 -19.94
CA PRO A 229 0.10 8.23 -20.78
C PRO A 229 -0.10 7.36 -22.02
N ASN A 230 -1.33 6.91 -22.23
CA ASN A 230 -1.64 5.81 -23.15
C ASN A 230 -1.15 6.13 -24.58
N ARG A 231 -0.29 5.28 -25.14
CA ARG A 231 -0.16 5.19 -26.61
C ARG A 231 -1.40 4.43 -27.07
N HIS A 232 -2.38 5.16 -27.60
CA HIS A 232 -3.52 4.54 -28.28
C HIS A 232 -3.02 3.46 -29.25
N PRO A 233 -3.46 2.19 -29.15
CA PRO A 233 -3.30 1.28 -30.25
C PRO A 233 -4.13 1.82 -31.40
N HIS A 234 -3.44 2.12 -32.50
CA HIS A 234 -4.01 2.48 -33.78
C HIS A 234 -5.16 1.52 -34.11
N LYS A 235 -6.41 2.01 -34.09
CA LYS A 235 -7.49 1.37 -34.83
C LYS A 235 -7.18 1.60 -36.30
N THR A 236 -6.56 0.63 -36.96
CA THR A 236 -6.45 0.61 -38.42
C THR A 236 -6.82 -0.78 -38.93
N ALA A 237 -7.95 -0.81 -39.67
CA ALA A 237 -8.39 -1.69 -40.76
C ALA A 237 -8.14 -3.22 -40.63
N HIS A 238 -9.11 -4.10 -40.82
CA HIS A 238 -10.03 -4.17 -41.96
C HIS A 238 -11.38 -4.81 -41.59
N GLN A 239 -12.46 -4.12 -41.91
CA GLN A 239 -13.65 -4.74 -42.49
C GLN A 239 -13.53 -4.50 -44.01
N ALA A 240 -13.38 -5.57 -44.77
CA ALA A 240 -13.78 -5.74 -46.17
C ALA A 240 -13.60 -7.21 -46.51
#